data_AF-A0A924KKN5-F1
#
_entry.id   AF-A0A924KKN5-F1
#
_cell.length_a   1.000
_cell.length_b   1.000
_cell.length_c   1.000
_cell.angle_alpha   90.00
_cell.angle_beta   90.00
_cell.angle_gamma   90.00
#
_symmetry.space_group_name_H-M   'P 1'
#
loop_
_entity.id
_entity.type
_entity.pdbx_description
1 polymer ?
#
loop_
_entity_poly.entity_id
_entity_poly.type
_entity_poly.pdbx_seq_one_letter_code
_entity_poly.pdbx_strand_id
1 'polypeptide(L)'
;EVDNAYGDLYSGSVASHSLQPRWGVRKWGLAMASLCTALALVLPMHSLEPFLLMLSSVFVPLYGVILARLAGHAAVASLVTERTVNYSAVVIWLSGIAFYHLCAQFLPALGAALPTLALTFALARLTRPSAPLPIARA
;
A
#
# COMPACT_ATOMS: atom_id res chain seq x y z
N GLU A 1 -1.32 -11.97 -20.79
CA GLU A 1 -1.77 -10.55 -20.75
C GLU A 1 -3.18 -10.41 -20.20
N VAL A 2 -4.18 -11.14 -20.74
CA VAL A 2 -5.57 -11.11 -20.25
C VAL A 2 -5.70 -11.45 -18.76
N ASP A 3 -4.92 -12.41 -18.25
CA ASP A 3 -4.95 -12.80 -16.83
C ASP A 3 -4.47 -11.69 -15.89
N ASN A 4 -3.44 -10.94 -16.30
CA ASN A 4 -2.96 -9.79 -15.53
C ASN A 4 -4.00 -8.67 -15.50
N ALA A 5 -4.58 -8.33 -16.66
CA ALA A 5 -5.64 -7.33 -16.75
C ALA A 5 -6.88 -7.72 -15.92
N TYR A 6 -7.22 -9.01 -15.90
CA TYR A 6 -8.26 -9.54 -15.03
C TYR A 6 -7.88 -9.42 -13.55
N GLY A 7 -6.65 -9.78 -13.18
CA GLY A 7 -6.14 -9.67 -11.81
C GLY A 7 -6.16 -8.24 -11.26
N ASP A 8 -5.75 -7.26 -12.07
CA ASP A 8 -5.76 -5.83 -11.70
C ASP A 8 -7.20 -5.32 -11.49
N LEU A 9 -8.11 -5.65 -12.42
CA LEU A 9 -9.53 -5.27 -12.30
C LEU A 9 -10.20 -5.94 -11.12
N TYR A 10 -9.95 -7.24 -10.92
CA TYR A 10 -10.54 -8.00 -9.83
C TYR A 10 -10.06 -7.47 -8.47
N SER A 11 -8.74 -7.35 -8.28
CA SER A 11 -8.16 -6.85 -7.03
C SER A 11 -8.61 -5.41 -6.73
N GLY A 12 -8.64 -4.52 -7.72
CA GLY A 12 -9.16 -3.16 -7.59
C GLY A 12 -10.65 -3.12 -7.24
N SER A 13 -11.46 -4.00 -7.83
CA SER A 13 -12.89 -4.08 -7.56
C SER A 13 -13.21 -4.60 -6.15
N VAL A 14 -12.46 -5.59 -5.67
CA VAL A 14 -12.60 -6.14 -4.30
C VAL A 14 -12.13 -5.11 -3.26
N ALA A 15 -11.02 -4.40 -3.52
CA ALA A 15 -10.56 -3.32 -2.66
C ALA A 15 -11.60 -2.18 -2.57
N SER A 16 -12.17 -1.77 -3.72
CA SER A 16 -13.20 -0.71 -3.77
C SER A 16 -14.51 -1.14 -3.09
N HIS A 17 -14.92 -2.40 -3.26
CA HIS A 17 -16.05 -2.98 -2.55
C HIS A 17 -15.82 -3.00 -1.04
N SER A 18 -14.60 -3.28 -0.59
CA SER A 18 -14.25 -3.28 0.84
C SER A 18 -14.34 -1.88 1.45
N LEU A 19 -14.07 -0.82 0.67
CA LEU A 19 -14.22 0.57 1.09
C LEU A 19 -15.68 1.05 1.06
N GLN A 20 -16.43 0.71 0.00
CA GLN A 20 -17.85 1.06 -0.15
C GLN A 20 -18.66 -0.19 -0.55
N PRO A 21 -19.17 -0.95 0.44
CA PRO A 21 -19.90 -2.21 0.22
C PRO A 21 -21.27 -2.05 -0.43
N ARG A 22 -21.75 -0.79 -0.59
CA ARG A 22 -23.07 -0.49 -1.15
C ARG A 22 -23.23 -0.98 -2.59
N TRP A 23 -22.13 -1.12 -3.33
CA TRP A 23 -22.12 -1.56 -4.72
C TRP A 23 -21.43 -2.91 -4.82
N GLY A 24 -22.03 -3.87 -5.53
CA GLY A 24 -21.42 -5.17 -5.76
C GLY A 24 -20.12 -5.09 -6.57
N VAL A 25 -19.24 -6.08 -6.37
CA VAL A 25 -17.92 -6.19 -7.03
C VAL A 25 -18.03 -6.05 -8.55
N ARG A 26 -19.08 -6.62 -9.17
CA ARG A 26 -19.33 -6.49 -10.62
C ARG A 26 -19.50 -5.05 -11.10
N LYS A 27 -20.18 -4.19 -10.32
CA LYS A 27 -20.37 -2.77 -10.66
C LYS A 27 -19.05 -2.02 -10.53
N TRP A 28 -18.28 -2.29 -9.48
CA TRP A 28 -16.93 -1.74 -9.31
C TRP A 28 -15.99 -2.17 -10.44
N GLY A 29 -16.04 -3.44 -10.84
CA GLY A 29 -15.24 -3.94 -11.97
C GLY A 29 -15.58 -3.25 -13.29
N LEU A 30 -16.87 -3.06 -13.60
CA LEU A 30 -17.29 -2.35 -14.81
C LEU A 30 -16.88 -0.86 -14.76
N ALA A 31 -17.07 -0.20 -13.61
CA ALA A 31 -16.65 1.19 -13.41
C ALA A 31 -15.14 1.34 -13.60
N MET A 32 -14.33 0.48 -12.98
CA MET A 32 -12.87 0.50 -13.10
C MET A 32 -12.43 0.23 -14.54
N ALA A 33 -13.02 -0.76 -15.22
CA ALA A 33 -12.72 -1.04 -16.62
C ALA A 33 -13.01 0.18 -17.51
N SER A 34 -14.18 0.81 -17.35
CA SER A 34 -14.53 2.01 -18.11
C SER A 34 -13.58 3.18 -17.85
N LEU A 35 -13.18 3.37 -16.59
CA LEU A 35 -12.23 4.42 -16.20
C LEU A 35 -10.84 4.14 -16.80
N CYS A 36 -10.32 2.92 -16.67
CA CYS A 36 -9.04 2.54 -17.24
C CYS A 36 -9.03 2.68 -18.76
N THR A 37 -10.11 2.30 -19.47
CA THR A 37 -10.22 2.51 -20.92
C THR A 37 -10.23 3.99 -21.27
N ALA A 38 -10.97 4.83 -20.54
CA ALA A 38 -10.98 6.27 -20.77
C ALA A 38 -9.60 6.91 -20.54
N LEU A 39 -8.91 6.52 -19.45
CA LEU A 39 -7.56 6.97 -19.16
C LEU A 39 -6.57 6.52 -20.23
N ALA A 40 -6.67 5.27 -20.73
CA ALA A 40 -5.81 4.75 -21.78
C ALA A 40 -5.90 5.55 -23.09
N LEU A 41 -7.04 6.18 -23.38
CA LEU A 41 -7.21 7.02 -24.57
C LEU A 41 -6.55 8.40 -24.44
N VAL A 42 -6.30 8.86 -23.22
CA VAL A 42 -5.83 10.23 -22.93
C VAL A 42 -4.39 10.26 -22.40
N LEU A 43 -3.92 9.16 -21.80
CA LEU A 43 -2.65 9.14 -21.08
C LEU A 43 -1.44 9.21 -22.04
N PRO A 44 -0.53 10.18 -21.85
CA PRO A 44 0.66 10.29 -22.69
C PRO A 44 1.70 9.22 -22.33
N MET A 45 2.08 8.40 -23.31
CA MET A 45 3.08 7.34 -23.13
C MET A 45 4.48 7.86 -22.72
N HIS A 46 4.79 9.11 -23.05
CA HIS A 46 6.05 9.76 -22.71
C HIS A 46 6.21 10.05 -21.20
N SER A 47 5.13 9.93 -20.41
CA SER A 47 5.14 10.23 -18.97
C SER A 47 4.95 8.99 -18.09
N LEU A 48 5.13 7.79 -18.64
CA LEU A 48 4.97 6.54 -17.87
C LEU A 48 6.01 6.37 -16.77
N GLU A 49 7.28 6.66 -17.05
CA GLU A 49 8.36 6.55 -16.07
C GLU A 49 8.12 7.42 -14.80
N PRO A 50 7.89 8.75 -14.91
CA PRO A 50 7.64 9.57 -13.73
C PRO A 50 6.33 9.17 -13.02
N PHE A 51 5.33 8.65 -13.75
CA PHE A 51 4.12 8.10 -13.14
C PHE A 51 4.42 6.85 -12.31
N LEU A 52 5.21 5.90 -12.84
CA LEU A 52 5.60 4.68 -12.12
C LEU A 52 6.47 4.97 -10.90
N LEU A 53 7.34 5.98 -10.97
CA LEU A 53 8.12 6.44 -9.81
C LEU A 53 7.22 7.09 -8.75
N MET A 54 6.27 7.91 -9.15
CA MET A 54 5.28 8.49 -8.24
C MET A 54 4.43 7.40 -7.57
N LEU A 55 3.95 6.42 -8.34
CA LEU A 55 3.22 5.27 -7.82
C LEU A 55 4.08 4.49 -6.81
N SER A 56 5.31 4.17 -7.19
CA SER A 56 6.26 3.45 -6.34
C SER A 56 6.56 4.18 -5.04
N SER A 57 6.64 5.52 -5.07
CA SER A 57 6.88 6.34 -3.87
C SER A 57 5.83 6.14 -2.79
N VAL A 58 4.59 5.79 -3.17
CA VAL A 58 3.48 5.56 -2.25
C VAL A 58 3.38 4.10 -1.83
N PHE A 59 3.54 3.17 -2.77
CA PHE A 59 3.37 1.73 -2.51
C PHE A 59 4.54 1.11 -1.76
N VAL A 60 5.78 1.45 -2.12
CA VAL A 60 6.98 0.88 -1.48
C VAL A 60 6.99 1.12 0.03
N PRO A 61 6.84 2.36 0.54
CA PRO A 61 6.81 2.57 1.98
C PRO A 61 5.60 1.90 2.65
N LEU A 62 4.45 1.85 1.97
CA LEU A 62 3.24 1.17 2.47
C LEU A 62 3.51 -0.33 2.67
N TYR A 63 4.11 -1.00 1.68
CA TYR A 63 4.53 -2.39 1.79
C TYR A 63 5.49 -2.60 2.95
N GLY A 64 6.49 -1.73 3.11
CA GLY A 64 7.44 -1.79 4.22
C GLY A 64 6.73 -1.76 5.58
N VAL A 65 5.78 -0.84 5.76
CA VAL A 65 4.98 -0.73 7.00
C VAL A 65 4.11 -1.97 7.23
N ILE A 66 3.42 -2.47 6.21
CA ILE A 66 2.54 -3.64 6.31
C ILE A 66 3.34 -4.90 6.64
N LEU A 67 4.40 -5.19 5.87
CA LEU A 67 5.30 -6.31 6.14
C LEU A 67 5.89 -6.20 7.54
N ALA A 68 6.37 -5.01 7.90
CA ALA A 68 6.90 -4.74 9.22
C ALA A 68 5.87 -4.73 10.32
N ARG A 69 4.56 -4.89 10.09
CA ARG A 69 3.56 -5.06 11.15
C ARG A 69 3.00 -6.47 11.19
N LEU A 70 2.90 -7.12 10.04
CA LEU A 70 2.37 -8.47 9.91
C LEU A 70 3.43 -9.56 10.11
N ALA A 71 4.70 -9.30 9.77
CA ALA A 71 5.76 -10.29 9.87
C ALA A 71 5.86 -10.88 11.28
N GLY A 72 5.83 -12.21 11.38
CA GLY A 72 5.91 -12.96 12.65
C GLY A 72 4.58 -13.11 13.40
N HIS A 73 3.44 -12.68 12.84
CA HIS A 73 2.12 -12.96 13.41
C HIS A 73 1.44 -14.11 12.66
N ALA A 74 1.17 -15.22 13.36
CA ALA A 74 0.48 -16.37 12.79
C ALA A 74 -1.02 -16.12 12.56
N ALA A 75 -1.64 -15.21 13.33
CA ALA A 75 -3.05 -14.87 13.25
C ALA A 75 -3.25 -13.41 12.84
N VAL A 76 -3.07 -13.10 11.55
CA VAL A 76 -3.25 -11.72 11.05
C VAL A 76 -4.67 -11.18 11.27
N ALA A 77 -5.68 -12.05 11.24
CA ALA A 77 -7.07 -11.68 11.48
C ALA A 77 -7.30 -11.10 12.89
N SER A 78 -6.55 -11.54 13.92
CA SER A 78 -6.70 -11.00 15.28
C SER A 78 -6.05 -9.64 15.46
N LEU A 79 -5.25 -9.18 14.49
CA LEU A 79 -4.68 -7.83 14.48
C LEU A 79 -5.66 -6.77 13.96
N VAL A 80 -6.79 -7.20 13.37
CA VAL A 80 -7.88 -6.30 12.97
C VAL A 80 -8.50 -5.74 14.25
N THR A 81 -8.05 -4.55 14.64
CA THR A 81 -8.50 -3.84 15.84
C THR A 81 -9.71 -2.98 15.49
N GLU A 82 -10.54 -2.64 16.48
CA GLU A 82 -11.62 -1.63 16.34
C GLU A 82 -11.09 -0.23 15.96
N ARG A 83 -9.78 0.00 16.05
CA ARG A 83 -9.14 1.26 15.70
C ARG A 83 -9.06 1.40 14.18
N THR A 84 -9.90 2.28 13.65
CA THR A 84 -10.04 2.53 12.21
C THR A 84 -8.78 3.06 11.54
N VAL A 85 -7.93 3.82 12.26
CA VAL A 85 -6.69 4.38 11.73
C VAL A 85 -5.55 4.21 12.73
N ASN A 86 -4.43 3.65 12.26
CA ASN A 86 -3.20 3.60 13.04
C ASN A 86 -2.28 4.77 12.66
N TYR A 87 -2.37 5.87 13.41
CA TYR A 87 -1.62 7.10 13.13
C TYR A 87 -0.10 6.90 13.08
N SER A 88 0.48 6.02 13.90
CA SER A 88 1.93 5.75 13.83
C SER A 88 2.30 5.09 12.50
N ALA A 89 1.44 4.21 11.95
CA ALA A 89 1.65 3.60 10.65
C ALA A 89 1.61 4.67 9.53
N VAL A 90 0.63 5.57 9.61
CA VAL A 90 0.42 6.65 8.63
C VAL A 90 1.61 7.60 8.62
N VAL A 91 2.09 8.03 9.79
CA VAL A 91 3.25 8.93 9.89
C VAL A 91 4.51 8.29 9.29
N ILE A 92 4.77 7.01 9.60
CA ILE A 92 5.93 6.29 9.03
C ILE A 92 5.79 6.17 7.51
N TRP A 93 4.60 5.84 7.02
CA TRP A 93 4.33 5.76 5.59
C TRP A 93 4.58 7.10 4.87
N LEU A 94 4.02 8.20 5.37
CA LEU A 94 4.24 9.54 4.80
C LEU A 94 5.72 9.95 4.85
N SER A 95 6.42 9.63 5.94
CA SER A 95 7.87 9.88 6.04
C SER A 95 8.66 9.07 4.99
N GLY A 96 8.21 7.86 4.68
CA GLY A 96 8.77 7.02 3.63
C GLY A 96 8.57 7.59 2.23
N ILE A 97 7.41 8.21 1.95
CA ILE A 97 7.16 8.91 0.67
C ILE A 97 8.17 10.05 0.51
N ALA A 98 8.35 10.87 1.55
CA ALA A 98 9.32 11.96 1.52
C ALA A 98 10.76 11.43 1.30
N PHE A 99 11.13 10.36 2.00
CA PHE A 99 12.44 9.72 1.84
C PHE A 99 12.65 9.13 0.44
N TYR A 100 11.62 8.53 -0.16
CA TYR A 100 11.70 8.00 -1.53
C TYR A 100 12.08 9.09 -2.53
N HIS A 101 11.44 10.26 -2.44
CA HIS A 101 11.76 11.39 -3.32
C HIS A 101 13.15 11.99 -3.06
N LEU A 102 13.64 11.97 -1.82
CA LEU A 102 15.00 12.39 -1.49
C LEU A 102 16.03 11.40 -2.06
N CYS A 103 15.82 10.10 -1.88
CA CYS A 103 16.71 9.08 -2.45
C CYS A 103 16.77 9.13 -3.97
N ALA A 104 15.62 9.35 -4.64
CA ALA A 104 15.56 9.49 -6.09
C ALA A 104 16.41 10.67 -6.60
N GLN A 105 16.57 11.74 -5.81
CA GLN A 105 17.35 12.92 -6.16
C GLN A 105 18.85 12.77 -5.85
N PHE A 106 19.19 12.27 -4.66
CA PHE A 106 20.58 12.27 -4.19
C PHE A 106 21.35 11.00 -4.54
N LEU A 107 20.69 9.85 -4.64
CA LEU A 107 21.31 8.53 -4.83
C LEU A 107 20.62 7.75 -5.99
N PRO A 108 20.57 8.30 -7.23
CA PRO A 108 19.87 7.66 -8.34
C PRO A 108 20.44 6.27 -8.69
N ALA A 109 21.74 6.06 -8.46
CA ALA A 109 22.42 4.78 -8.74
C ALA A 109 21.98 3.62 -7.82
N LEU A 110 21.53 3.90 -6.59
CA LEU A 110 21.07 2.89 -5.63
C LEU A 110 19.58 2.56 -5.79
N GLY A 111 18.83 3.42 -6.48
CA GLY A 111 17.38 3.37 -6.57
C GLY A 111 16.69 3.75 -5.26
N ALA A 112 15.50 4.35 -5.36
CA ALA A 112 14.77 4.83 -4.19
C ALA A 112 13.97 3.74 -3.45
N ALA A 113 13.64 2.64 -4.14
CA ALA A 113 12.73 1.64 -3.61
C ALA A 113 13.30 0.83 -2.43
N LEU A 114 14.45 0.18 -2.61
CA LEU A 114 15.04 -0.68 -1.57
C LEU A 114 15.40 0.09 -0.28
N PRO A 115 16.04 1.27 -0.34
CA PRO A 115 16.33 2.05 0.86
C PRO A 115 15.06 2.49 1.58
N THR A 116 14.04 2.93 0.84
CA THR A 116 12.76 3.34 1.44
C THR A 116 12.05 2.19 2.12
N LEU A 117 12.03 1.02 1.47
CA LEU A 117 11.45 -0.19 2.02
C LEU A 117 12.14 -0.59 3.33
N ALA A 118 13.47 -0.61 3.35
CA ALA A 118 14.26 -0.96 4.52
C ALA A 118 14.03 0.03 5.68
N LEU A 119 13.99 1.33 5.37
CA LEU A 119 13.73 2.38 6.36
C LEU A 119 12.35 2.23 6.99
N THR A 120 11.29 2.19 6.17
CA THR A 120 9.92 2.11 6.71
C THR A 120 9.68 0.77 7.40
N PHE A 121 10.31 -0.30 6.94
CA PHE A 121 10.24 -1.59 7.61
C PHE A 121 10.87 -1.51 9.00
N ALA A 122 12.09 -1.00 9.12
CA ALA A 122 12.79 -0.87 10.39
C ALA A 122 12.01 0.03 11.38
N LEU A 123 11.56 1.21 10.93
CA LEU A 123 10.80 2.14 11.76
C LEU A 123 9.48 1.54 12.25
N ALA A 124 8.73 0.88 11.36
CA ALA A 124 7.46 0.25 11.74
C ALA A 124 7.67 -0.98 12.63
N ARG A 125 8.81 -1.68 12.51
CA ARG A 125 9.16 -2.80 13.36
C ARG A 125 9.50 -2.37 14.78
N LEU A 126 10.23 -1.26 14.91
CA LEU A 126 10.62 -0.67 16.21
C LEU A 126 9.45 -0.02 16.94
N THR A 127 8.46 0.50 16.21
CA THR A 127 7.30 1.21 16.78
C THR A 127 6.06 0.32 16.92
N ARG A 128 6.19 -1.00 16.76
CA ARG A 128 5.07 -1.93 16.97
C ARG A 128 4.55 -1.79 18.41
N PRO A 129 3.24 -1.58 18.60
CA PRO A 129 2.64 -1.65 19.93
C PRO A 129 2.84 -3.05 20.52
N SER A 130 3.31 -3.13 21.77
CA SER A 130 3.34 -4.39 22.52
C SER A 130 1.92 -4.89 22.71
N ALA A 131 1.70 -6.20 22.48
CA ALA A 131 0.41 -6.82 22.77
C ALA A 131 0.05 -6.62 24.26
N PRO A 132 -1.19 -6.26 24.61
CA PRO A 132 -1.62 -6.24 25.99
C PRO A 132 -1.42 -7.64 26.61
N LEU A 133 -0.79 -7.70 27.79
CA LEU A 133 -0.70 -8.94 28.57
C LEU A 133 -2.13 -9.49 28.79
N PRO A 134 -2.38 -10.79 28.63
CA PRO A 134 -3.66 -11.37 28.98
C PRO A 134 -3.90 -11.11 30.46
N ILE A 135 -4.94 -10.33 30.77
CA ILE A 135 -5.39 -10.11 32.14
C ILE A 135 -5.79 -11.48 32.67
N ALA A 136 -4.99 -12.03 33.58
CA ALA A 136 -5.33 -13.25 34.30
C ALA A 136 -6.66 -13.00 35.03
N ARG A 137 -7.72 -13.61 34.54
CA ARG A 137 -9.01 -13.65 35.25
C ARG A 137 -8.80 -14.56 36.46
N ALA A 138 -8.81 -13.96 37.65
CA ALA A 138 -8.88 -14.65 38.94
C ALA A 138 -10.29 -15.19 39.20
#